data_AF-A0A8H4K4N9-F1
#
_entry.id   AF-A0A8H4K4N9-F1
#
_cell.length_a   1.000
_cell.length_b   1.000
_cell.length_c   1.000
_cell.angle_alpha   90.00
_cell.angle_beta   90.00
_cell.angle_gamma   90.00
#
_symmetry.space_group_name_H-M   'P 1'
#
loop_
_entity.id
_entity.type
_entity.pdbx_description
1 polymer ?
#
loop_
_entity_poly.entity_id
_entity_poly.type
_entity_poly.pdbx_seq_one_letter_code
_entity_poly.pdbx_strand_id
1 'polypeptide(L)'
;MANSLLADHDALPVGKRWAHDFYGIRSDDIWNFDGTGFMMGIIMAGMVVTGSERQGRLKSLQPGNREWITVIQAINAEGQASAPFIVSAGQYHLANWYRECDLPGDWVIATSQNGWTNNELGLEWLKHFNRSSAKRSNSRYRLLILDGHESHHSADFERYCNENKIITLFTDSNTTWRGHSTINTMGFKDPNNSD
;
A
#
# COMPACT_ATOMS: atom_id res chain seq x y z
N MET A 1 8.77 -17.54 11.40
CA MET A 1 9.40 -17.39 12.73
C MET A 1 8.71 -16.33 13.61
N ALA A 2 8.33 -15.16 13.09
CA ALA A 2 7.52 -14.21 13.89
C ALA A 2 6.13 -14.79 14.26
N ASN A 3 5.46 -15.45 13.31
CA ASN A 3 4.15 -16.08 13.57
C ASN A 3 4.23 -17.26 14.55
N SER A 4 5.35 -18.00 14.61
CA SER A 4 5.52 -19.09 15.57
C SER A 4 5.75 -18.60 17.01
N LEU A 5 6.29 -17.38 17.18
CA LEU A 5 6.44 -16.75 18.50
C LEU A 5 5.12 -16.22 19.06
N LEU A 6 4.12 -15.98 18.21
CA LEU A 6 2.78 -15.54 18.61
C LEU A 6 1.79 -16.71 18.78
N ALA A 7 2.10 -17.89 18.21
CA ALA A 7 1.22 -19.06 18.22
C ALA A 7 1.41 -19.99 19.43
N ASP A 8 2.50 -19.86 20.18
CA ASP A 8 2.72 -20.66 21.39
C ASP A 8 1.98 -20.03 22.58
N HIS A 9 0.85 -20.63 22.93
CA HIS A 9 -0.06 -20.15 23.98
C HIS A 9 0.56 -20.18 25.40
N ASP A 10 1.73 -20.82 25.54
CA ASP A 10 2.51 -20.98 26.78
C ASP A 10 3.86 -20.22 26.75
N ALA A 11 4.17 -19.47 25.68
CA ALA A 11 5.37 -18.63 25.65
C ALA A 11 5.18 -17.37 26.51
N LEU A 12 6.22 -16.96 27.25
CA LEU A 12 6.23 -15.66 27.94
C LEU A 12 5.87 -14.55 26.95
N PRO A 13 4.95 -13.62 27.29
CA PRO A 13 4.51 -12.59 26.37
C PRO A 13 5.73 -11.83 25.87
N VAL A 14 5.95 -11.91 24.55
CA VAL A 14 7.03 -11.21 23.89
C VAL A 14 6.80 -9.72 24.14
N GLY A 15 7.70 -9.09 24.89
CA GLY A 15 7.51 -7.69 25.32
C GLY A 15 7.27 -6.75 24.13
N LYS A 16 6.68 -5.57 24.38
CA LYS A 16 6.35 -4.57 23.35
C LYS A 16 7.54 -4.15 22.45
N ARG A 17 8.77 -4.46 22.85
CA ARG A 17 10.02 -4.12 22.18
C ARG A 17 10.71 -5.32 21.53
N TRP A 18 10.02 -6.42 21.31
CA TRP A 18 10.60 -7.66 20.74
C TRP A 18 11.41 -7.44 19.46
N ALA A 19 10.95 -6.57 18.55
CA ALA A 19 11.66 -6.30 17.29
C ALA A 19 13.05 -5.69 17.56
N HIS A 20 13.14 -4.81 18.56
CA HIS A 20 14.40 -4.26 19.03
C HIS A 20 15.22 -5.31 19.79
N ASP A 21 14.60 -6.03 20.72
CA ASP A 21 15.32 -6.88 21.67
C ASP A 21 15.87 -8.17 21.03
N PHE A 22 15.16 -8.76 20.05
CA PHE A 22 15.59 -9.99 19.37
C PHE A 22 16.35 -9.72 18.07
N TYR A 23 16.00 -8.65 17.35
CA TYR A 23 16.53 -8.38 16.01
C TYR A 23 17.33 -7.08 15.89
N GLY A 24 17.39 -6.27 16.95
CA GLY A 24 18.05 -4.97 16.93
C GLY A 24 17.38 -3.97 16.00
N ILE A 25 16.07 -4.13 15.71
CA ILE A 25 15.34 -3.27 14.79
C ILE A 25 15.03 -1.94 15.49
N ARG A 26 15.52 -0.85 14.90
CA ARG A 26 15.24 0.51 15.33
C ARG A 26 13.88 1.00 14.81
N SER A 27 13.33 2.05 15.42
CA SER A 27 12.03 2.62 15.04
C SER A 27 11.98 3.08 13.58
N ASP A 28 13.07 3.66 13.06
CA ASP A 28 13.22 4.07 11.66
C ASP A 28 13.22 2.90 10.65
N ASP A 29 13.34 1.66 11.13
CA ASP A 29 13.27 0.42 10.35
C ASP A 29 11.98 -0.38 10.60
N ILE A 30 11.01 0.18 11.32
CA ILE A 30 9.66 -0.37 11.48
C ILE A 30 8.72 0.38 10.54
N TRP A 31 8.15 -0.34 9.57
CA TRP A 31 7.34 0.21 8.49
C TRP A 31 5.90 -0.31 8.56
N ASN A 32 4.93 0.59 8.46
CA ASN A 32 3.53 0.24 8.23
C ASN A 32 3.20 0.44 6.75
N PHE A 33 2.57 -0.57 6.17
CA PHE A 33 2.03 -0.56 4.81
C PHE A 33 0.55 -0.16 4.82
N ASP A 34 0.12 0.64 3.84
CA ASP A 34 -1.31 0.83 3.56
C ASP A 34 -1.55 1.23 2.08
N GLY A 35 -2.78 1.03 1.61
CA GLY A 35 -3.26 1.39 0.29
C GLY A 35 -4.53 2.24 0.34
N THR A 36 -4.59 3.32 -0.44
CA THR A 36 -5.79 4.14 -0.59
C THR A 36 -6.25 4.19 -2.05
N GLY A 37 -7.50 3.81 -2.27
CA GLY A 37 -8.18 3.94 -3.55
C GLY A 37 -8.79 5.33 -3.76
N PHE A 38 -8.54 5.92 -4.93
CA PHE A 38 -9.16 7.14 -5.42
C PHE A 38 -9.97 6.82 -6.67
N MET A 39 -11.22 7.27 -6.74
CA MET A 39 -12.02 7.14 -7.96
C MET A 39 -11.87 8.40 -8.81
N MET A 40 -11.38 8.24 -10.03
CA MET A 40 -11.30 9.32 -10.99
C MET A 40 -12.70 9.73 -11.46
N GLY A 41 -12.94 11.03 -11.61
CA GLY A 41 -14.21 11.54 -12.13
C GLY A 41 -15.36 11.66 -11.12
N ILE A 42 -15.19 11.25 -9.86
CA ILE A 42 -16.13 11.60 -8.77
C ILE A 42 -15.71 12.91 -8.13
N ILE A 43 -16.49 13.95 -8.40
CA ILE A 43 -16.50 15.18 -7.59
C ILE A 43 -17.67 15.02 -6.62
N MET A 44 -17.40 14.94 -5.31
CA MET A 44 -18.47 14.99 -4.33
C MET A 44 -19.16 16.36 -4.39
N ALA A 45 -20.47 16.39 -4.22
CA ALA A 45 -21.23 17.65 -4.19
C ALA A 45 -20.70 18.54 -3.05
N GLY A 46 -20.05 19.65 -3.41
CA GLY A 46 -19.62 20.68 -2.48
C GLY A 46 -20.39 21.97 -2.73
N MET A 47 -20.77 22.68 -1.65
CA MET A 47 -21.37 24.00 -1.78
C MET A 47 -20.27 24.99 -2.20
N VAL A 48 -20.40 25.56 -3.41
CA VAL A 48 -19.51 26.61 -3.89
C VAL A 48 -20.27 27.93 -3.86
N VAL A 49 -19.83 28.86 -3.01
CA VAL A 49 -20.33 30.25 -3.05
C VAL A 49 -19.55 30.98 -4.14
N THR A 50 -20.25 31.41 -5.18
CA THR A 50 -19.64 32.19 -6.28
C THR A 50 -20.29 33.57 -6.35
N GLY A 51 -19.54 34.58 -6.78
CA GLY A 51 -20.08 35.93 -6.98
C GLY A 51 -21.22 35.95 -8.00
N SER A 52 -22.17 36.85 -7.81
CA SER A 52 -23.40 36.99 -8.62
C SER A 52 -23.15 37.34 -10.10
N GLU A 53 -21.94 37.76 -10.47
CA GLU A 53 -21.56 38.16 -11.82
C GLU A 53 -21.26 37.00 -12.79
N ARG A 54 -21.35 35.73 -12.34
CA ARG A 54 -21.13 34.58 -13.24
C ARG A 54 -22.33 34.39 -14.19
N GLN A 55 -22.27 34.98 -15.37
CA GLN A 55 -23.12 34.63 -16.52
C GLN A 55 -22.59 33.35 -17.19
N GLY A 56 -23.18 32.20 -16.85
CA GLY A 56 -22.93 30.96 -17.57
C GLY A 56 -23.51 29.74 -16.86
N ARG A 57 -24.23 28.90 -17.62
CA ARG A 57 -24.68 27.58 -17.15
C ARG A 57 -23.44 26.76 -16.77
N LEU A 58 -23.37 26.29 -15.52
CA LEU A 58 -22.33 25.38 -15.06
C LEU A 58 -22.23 24.23 -16.07
N LYS A 59 -21.05 24.08 -16.70
CA LYS A 59 -20.79 22.89 -17.50
C LYS A 59 -20.86 21.72 -16.54
N SER A 60 -21.81 20.81 -16.78
CA SER A 60 -21.73 19.48 -16.18
C SER A 60 -20.41 18.90 -16.63
N LEU A 61 -19.44 18.82 -15.72
CA LEU A 61 -18.29 17.96 -15.93
C LEU A 61 -18.89 16.56 -16.02
N GLN A 62 -18.92 16.01 -17.24
CA GLN A 62 -19.23 14.60 -17.45
C GLN A 62 -18.46 13.83 -16.37
N PRO A 63 -19.10 12.97 -15.57
CA PRO A 63 -18.38 12.10 -14.67
C PRO A 63 -17.32 11.40 -15.50
N GLY A 64 -16.05 11.71 -15.24
CA GLY A 64 -14.95 11.06 -15.93
C GLY A 64 -15.07 9.54 -15.75
N ASN A 65 -14.36 8.78 -16.58
CA ASN A 65 -14.28 7.34 -16.49
C ASN A 65 -14.07 6.96 -15.00
N ARG A 66 -15.00 6.21 -14.41
CA ARG A 66 -15.06 5.87 -12.96
C ARG A 66 -13.98 4.84 -12.58
N GLU A 67 -12.79 5.03 -13.12
CA GLU A 67 -11.66 4.14 -12.91
C GLU A 67 -11.05 4.40 -11.54
N TRP A 68 -10.72 3.32 -10.86
CA TRP A 68 -10.05 3.35 -9.58
C TRP A 68 -8.53 3.43 -9.79
N ILE A 69 -7.90 4.32 -9.04
CA ILE A 69 -6.45 4.40 -8.87
C ILE A 69 -6.16 4.06 -7.41
N THR A 70 -5.37 3.03 -7.17
CA THR A 70 -4.91 2.67 -5.83
C THR A 70 -3.50 3.21 -5.64
N VAL A 71 -3.29 4.05 -4.64
CA VAL A 71 -1.96 4.49 -4.24
C VAL A 71 -1.53 3.67 -3.04
N ILE A 72 -0.37 3.06 -3.15
CA ILE A 72 0.19 2.17 -2.15
C ILE A 72 1.48 2.78 -1.62
N GLN A 73 1.62 2.90 -0.30
CA GLN A 73 2.79 3.51 0.33
C GLN A 73 3.10 2.87 1.69
N ALA A 74 4.37 2.89 2.09
CA ALA A 74 4.78 2.53 3.44
C ALA A 74 5.31 3.76 4.19
N ILE A 75 5.05 3.84 5.49
CA ILE A 75 5.53 4.90 6.38
C ILE A 75 6.23 4.25 7.58
N ASN A 76 7.40 4.72 7.97
CA ASN A 76 8.10 4.21 9.15
C ASN A 76 7.65 4.88 10.46
N ALA A 77 8.07 4.33 11.60
CA ALA A 77 7.68 4.86 12.91
C ALA A 77 8.21 6.28 13.19
N GLU A 78 9.15 6.79 12.39
CA GLU A 78 9.63 8.18 12.43
C GLU A 78 8.90 9.10 11.44
N GLY A 79 7.85 8.60 10.76
CA GLY A 79 7.02 9.37 9.84
C GLY A 79 7.61 9.54 8.42
N GLN A 80 8.66 8.81 8.07
CA GLN A 80 9.24 8.85 6.73
C GLN A 80 8.44 7.95 5.79
N ALA A 81 8.09 8.48 4.61
CA ALA A 81 7.35 7.74 3.60
C ALA A 81 8.27 7.13 2.53
N SER A 82 7.89 5.95 2.01
CA SER A 82 8.44 5.38 0.79
C SER A 82 7.92 6.14 -0.44
N ALA A 83 8.58 6.00 -1.58
CA ALA A 83 8.00 6.49 -2.83
C ALA A 83 6.64 5.79 -3.09
N PRO A 84 5.61 6.49 -3.59
CA PRO A 84 4.32 5.90 -3.93
C PRO A 84 4.43 4.84 -5.03
N PHE A 85 3.58 3.82 -4.93
CA PHE A 85 3.34 2.82 -5.97
C PHE A 85 1.87 2.92 -6.36
N ILE A 86 1.62 3.37 -7.59
CA ILE A 86 0.29 3.71 -8.07
C ILE A 86 -0.18 2.60 -9.00
N VAL A 87 -1.34 2.01 -8.70
CA VAL A 87 -1.96 0.97 -9.52
C VAL A 87 -3.23 1.56 -10.14
N SER A 88 -3.27 1.69 -11.46
CA SER A 88 -4.49 2.06 -12.18
C SER A 88 -5.25 0.82 -12.63
N ALA A 89 -6.58 0.84 -12.50
CA ALA A 89 -7.44 -0.08 -13.24
C ALA A 89 -7.33 0.21 -14.75
N GLY A 90 -7.08 -0.81 -15.57
CA GLY A 90 -6.97 -0.70 -17.02
C GLY A 90 -5.82 -1.52 -17.62
N GLN A 91 -5.86 -1.76 -18.94
CA GLN A 91 -4.82 -2.50 -19.66
C GLN A 91 -3.69 -1.60 -20.18
N TYR A 92 -3.97 -0.32 -20.39
CA TYR A 92 -3.03 0.68 -20.89
C TYR A 92 -3.25 2.00 -20.17
N HIS A 93 -2.16 2.65 -19.78
CA HIS A 93 -2.19 4.05 -19.35
C HIS A 93 -1.61 4.92 -20.49
N LEU A 94 -2.11 6.15 -20.64
CA LEU A 94 -1.54 7.09 -21.59
C LEU A 94 -0.17 7.56 -21.06
N ALA A 95 0.90 7.28 -21.80
CA ALA A 95 2.26 7.64 -21.39
C ALA A 95 2.45 9.15 -21.09
N ASN A 96 1.60 9.99 -21.68
CA ASN A 96 1.61 11.43 -21.47
C ASN A 96 1.28 11.83 -20.01
N TRP A 97 0.60 10.98 -19.24
CA TRP A 97 0.28 11.28 -17.83
C TRP A 97 1.51 11.46 -16.93
N TYR A 98 2.67 10.93 -17.30
CA TYR A 98 3.93 11.08 -16.57
C TYR A 98 5.07 11.66 -17.41
N ARG A 99 4.97 11.65 -18.75
CA ARG A 99 5.96 12.32 -19.60
C ARG A 99 5.79 13.84 -19.62
N GLU A 100 4.58 14.32 -19.36
CA GLU A 100 4.25 15.75 -19.32
C GLU A 100 4.02 16.25 -17.89
N CYS A 101 4.19 15.39 -16.88
CA CYS A 101 4.09 15.73 -15.47
C CYS A 101 5.46 15.60 -14.79
N ASP A 102 5.79 16.52 -13.89
CA ASP A 102 7.01 16.51 -13.07
C ASP A 102 6.92 15.48 -11.93
N LEU A 103 6.59 14.23 -12.24
CA LEU A 103 6.57 13.15 -11.24
C LEU A 103 8.01 12.75 -10.87
N PRO A 104 8.31 12.54 -9.58
CA PRO A 104 9.60 12.04 -9.17
C PRO A 104 9.90 10.67 -9.81
N GLY A 105 11.13 10.49 -10.33
CA GLY A 105 11.52 9.29 -11.08
C GLY A 105 11.60 8.00 -10.27
N ASP A 106 11.45 8.07 -8.94
CA ASP A 106 11.36 6.92 -8.07
C ASP A 106 9.92 6.45 -7.84
N TRP A 107 8.90 7.15 -8.35
CA TRP A 107 7.51 6.68 -8.29
C TRP A 107 7.28 5.57 -9.31
N VAL A 108 6.42 4.61 -8.96
CA VAL A 108 6.04 3.53 -9.86
C VAL A 108 4.58 3.66 -10.23
N ILE A 109 4.26 3.54 -11.52
CA ILE A 109 2.90 3.43 -12.03
C ILE A 109 2.75 2.07 -12.68
N ALA A 110 1.90 1.23 -12.11
CA ALA A 110 1.54 -0.08 -12.60
C ALA A 110 0.07 -0.10 -13.04
N THR A 111 -0.28 -1.11 -13.83
CA THR A 111 -1.64 -1.32 -14.31
C THR A 111 -2.11 -2.71 -13.95
N SER A 112 -3.36 -2.83 -13.52
CA SER A 112 -4.03 -4.10 -13.32
C SER A 112 -5.32 -4.12 -14.15
N GLN A 113 -5.59 -5.23 -14.84
CA GLN A 113 -6.78 -5.35 -15.71
C GLN A 113 -8.09 -5.12 -14.95
N ASN A 114 -8.15 -5.47 -13.66
CA ASN A 114 -9.34 -5.34 -12.82
C ASN A 114 -9.18 -4.32 -11.68
N GLY A 115 -8.04 -3.60 -11.62
CA GLY A 115 -7.75 -2.65 -10.53
C GLY A 115 -7.38 -3.29 -9.19
N TRP A 116 -7.33 -4.61 -9.10
CA TRP A 116 -6.92 -5.34 -7.91
C TRP A 116 -5.44 -5.71 -7.95
N THR A 117 -4.80 -5.75 -6.78
CA THR A 117 -3.43 -6.24 -6.65
C THR A 117 -3.41 -7.76 -6.72
N ASN A 118 -2.49 -8.33 -7.51
CA ASN A 118 -2.20 -9.75 -7.58
C ASN A 118 -0.80 -10.05 -7.01
N ASN A 119 -0.43 -11.33 -6.89
CA ASN A 119 0.83 -11.75 -6.27
C ASN A 119 2.05 -11.12 -6.95
N GLU A 120 1.99 -10.95 -8.27
CA GLU A 120 3.04 -10.31 -9.06
C GLU A 120 3.18 -8.83 -8.70
N LEU A 121 2.07 -8.08 -8.65
CA LEU A 121 2.08 -6.67 -8.24
C LEU A 121 2.49 -6.50 -6.79
N GLY A 122 2.11 -7.42 -5.90
CA GLY A 122 2.56 -7.45 -4.51
C GLY A 122 4.08 -7.61 -4.39
N LEU A 123 4.68 -8.50 -5.19
CA LEU A 123 6.12 -8.69 -5.24
C LEU A 123 6.85 -7.49 -5.87
N GLU A 124 6.30 -6.90 -6.93
CA GLU A 124 6.86 -5.69 -7.54
C GLU A 124 6.79 -4.50 -6.58
N TRP A 125 5.69 -4.35 -5.85
CA TRP A 125 5.59 -3.38 -4.77
C TRP A 125 6.64 -3.63 -3.67
N LEU A 126 6.86 -4.89 -3.26
CA LEU A 126 7.87 -5.23 -2.26
C LEU A 126 9.29 -4.87 -2.73
N LYS A 127 9.63 -5.14 -3.99
CA LYS A 127 10.91 -4.74 -4.60
C LYS A 127 11.07 -3.22 -4.61
N HIS A 128 10.01 -2.50 -4.93
CA HIS A 128 9.96 -1.04 -4.90
C HIS A 128 10.15 -0.48 -3.49
N PHE A 129 9.42 -1.04 -2.51
CA PHE A 129 9.58 -0.73 -1.09
C PHE A 129 11.03 -0.96 -0.65
N ASN A 130 11.61 -2.11 -0.98
CA ASN A 130 12.98 -2.45 -0.61
C ASN A 130 13.99 -1.45 -1.19
N ARG A 131 13.85 -1.08 -2.47
CA ARG A 131 14.70 -0.06 -3.12
C ARG A 131 14.63 1.30 -2.40
N SER A 132 13.44 1.67 -1.93
CA SER A 132 13.18 2.93 -1.25
C SER A 132 13.69 2.95 0.19
N SER A 133 13.47 1.88 0.95
CA SER A 133 13.78 1.80 2.38
C SER A 133 15.22 1.33 2.67
N ALA A 134 15.82 0.48 1.82
CA ALA A 134 17.14 -0.09 2.09
C ALA A 134 18.25 0.96 2.19
N LYS A 135 18.18 2.01 1.37
CA LYS A 135 19.16 3.12 1.39
C LYS A 135 19.13 3.92 2.69
N ARG A 136 18.02 3.86 3.42
CA ARG A 136 17.77 4.63 4.66
C ARG A 136 17.86 3.75 5.91
N SER A 137 18.08 2.45 5.75
CA SER A 137 18.04 1.48 6.84
C SER A 137 19.24 1.63 7.75
N ASN A 138 19.01 1.66 9.06
CA ASN A 138 20.04 1.75 10.09
C ASN A 138 20.17 0.44 10.88
N SER A 139 19.34 -0.55 10.60
CA SER A 139 19.29 -1.86 11.25
C SER A 139 19.64 -2.97 10.26
N ARG A 140 20.05 -4.13 10.79
CA ARG A 140 20.30 -5.32 9.96
C ARG A 140 19.03 -5.89 9.34
N TYR A 141 17.90 -5.74 10.04
CA TYR A 141 16.58 -6.20 9.64
C TYR A 141 15.62 -5.01 9.60
N ARG A 142 14.60 -5.09 8.73
CA ARG A 142 13.46 -4.17 8.72
C ARG A 142 12.20 -4.93 9.07
N LEU A 143 11.33 -4.33 9.87
CA LEU A 143 10.01 -4.86 10.14
C LEU A 143 9.01 -4.20 9.18
N LEU A 144 8.24 -5.00 8.46
CA LEU A 144 7.15 -4.56 7.61
C LEU A 144 5.84 -5.10 8.16
N ILE A 145 4.96 -4.20 8.59
CA ILE A 145 3.62 -4.50 9.08
C ILE A 145 2.68 -4.40 7.89
N LEU A 146 1.94 -5.49 7.63
CA LEU A 146 1.00 -5.64 6.52
C LEU A 146 -0.40 -5.84 7.09
N ASP A 147 -1.41 -5.23 6.46
CA ASP A 147 -2.81 -5.42 6.83
C ASP A 147 -3.28 -6.83 6.40
N GLY A 148 -4.00 -7.50 7.30
CA GLY A 148 -4.43 -8.87 7.11
C GLY A 148 -5.49 -9.04 6.03
N HIS A 149 -5.05 -9.41 4.83
CA HIS A 149 -5.84 -10.16 3.87
C HIS A 149 -5.02 -11.38 3.42
N GLU A 150 -5.67 -12.53 3.19
CA GLU A 150 -5.13 -13.90 3.02
C GLU A 150 -4.21 -14.11 1.80
N SER A 151 -3.76 -13.01 1.22
CA SER A 151 -3.20 -12.91 -0.11
C SER A 151 -1.69 -12.64 -0.17
N HIS A 152 -1.02 -12.56 0.98
CA HIS A 152 0.41 -12.26 1.07
C HIS A 152 1.32 -13.49 1.12
N HIS A 153 0.79 -14.68 0.83
CA HIS A 153 1.48 -15.96 0.99
C HIS A 153 2.03 -16.54 -0.31
N SER A 154 2.57 -15.70 -1.20
CA SER A 154 3.34 -16.25 -2.32
C SER A 154 4.75 -16.61 -1.85
N ALA A 155 5.23 -17.80 -2.24
CA ALA A 155 6.56 -18.28 -1.88
C ALA A 155 7.66 -17.29 -2.34
N ASP A 156 7.46 -16.62 -3.47
CA ASP A 156 8.40 -15.62 -3.98
C ASP A 156 8.43 -14.35 -3.13
N PHE A 157 7.29 -13.92 -2.58
CA PHE A 157 7.23 -12.78 -1.66
C PHE A 157 7.99 -13.08 -0.36
N GLU A 158 7.72 -14.24 0.25
CA GLU A 158 8.41 -14.67 1.48
C GLU A 158 9.91 -14.87 1.25
N ARG A 159 10.27 -15.49 0.12
CA ARG A 159 11.67 -15.69 -0.27
C ARG A 159 12.39 -14.35 -0.44
N TYR A 160 11.78 -13.40 -1.14
CA TYR A 160 12.37 -12.08 -1.32
C TYR A 160 12.53 -11.34 0.01
N CYS A 161 11.54 -11.41 0.91
CA CYS A 161 11.64 -10.87 2.26
C CYS A 161 12.84 -11.44 3.01
N ASN A 162 13.00 -12.77 3.01
CA ASN A 162 14.11 -13.44 3.70
C ASN A 162 15.47 -13.03 3.12
N GLU A 163 15.63 -13.06 1.79
CA GLU A 163 16.87 -12.67 1.11
C GLU A 163 17.27 -11.21 1.39
N ASN A 164 16.29 -10.34 1.62
CA ASN A 164 16.50 -8.90 1.87
C ASN A 164 16.38 -8.49 3.35
N LYS A 165 16.34 -9.47 4.26
CA LYS A 165 16.26 -9.25 5.72
C LYS A 165 15.05 -8.40 6.13
N ILE A 166 13.91 -8.62 5.48
CA ILE A 166 12.63 -8.00 5.79
C ILE A 166 11.82 -9.03 6.59
N ILE A 167 11.44 -8.67 7.81
CA ILE A 167 10.55 -9.45 8.66
C ILE A 167 9.13 -8.91 8.44
N THR A 168 8.20 -9.78 8.10
CA THR A 168 6.79 -9.41 7.94
C THR A 168 6.00 -9.71 9.21
N LEU A 169 5.16 -8.77 9.63
CA LEU A 169 4.14 -8.96 10.66
C LEU A 169 2.77 -8.69 10.04
N PHE A 170 1.87 -9.64 10.13
CA PHE A 170 0.50 -9.50 9.64
C PHE A 170 -0.40 -9.08 10.81
N THR A 171 -1.23 -8.06 10.61
CA THR A 171 -2.28 -7.72 11.56
C THR A 171 -3.50 -8.59 11.31
N ASP A 172 -4.28 -8.88 12.35
CA ASP A 172 -5.52 -9.64 12.18
C ASP A 172 -6.50 -8.93 11.23
N SER A 173 -7.27 -9.72 10.49
CA SER A 173 -8.33 -9.20 9.62
C SER A 173 -9.33 -8.37 10.45
N ASN A 174 -9.63 -7.15 9.99
CA ASN A 174 -10.49 -6.15 10.64
C ASN A 174 -9.89 -5.27 11.76
N THR A 175 -8.56 -5.14 11.86
CA THR A 175 -7.92 -4.24 12.84
C THR A 175 -7.67 -2.80 12.36
N THR A 176 -8.22 -2.41 11.20
CA THR A 176 -8.17 -1.02 10.70
C THR A 176 -9.02 -0.09 11.57
N TRP A 177 -8.42 0.95 12.18
CA TRP A 177 -9.15 2.00 12.89
C TRP A 177 -10.13 2.72 11.94
N ARG A 178 -11.44 2.51 12.12
CA ARG A 178 -12.49 3.10 11.27
C ARG A 178 -12.77 4.56 11.63
N GLY A 179 -11.94 5.47 11.12
CA GLY A 179 -12.26 6.89 10.98
C GLY A 179 -12.41 7.24 9.50
N HIS A 180 -13.66 7.30 9.01
CA HIS A 180 -14.06 7.59 7.62
C HIS A 180 -13.53 6.64 6.51
N SER A 181 -14.43 5.75 6.08
CA SER A 181 -14.59 5.25 4.70
C SER A 181 -13.32 5.00 3.86
N THR A 182 -12.42 4.12 4.31
CA THR A 182 -11.42 3.49 3.44
C THR A 182 -11.80 2.03 3.17
N ILE A 183 -11.82 1.69 1.89
CA ILE A 183 -12.09 0.33 1.37
C ILE A 183 -10.76 -0.42 1.43
N ASN A 184 -10.70 -1.49 2.22
CA ASN A 184 -9.59 -2.46 2.20
C ASN A 184 -9.31 -2.86 0.75
N THR A 185 -8.17 -2.45 0.19
CA THR A 185 -7.81 -2.73 -1.21
C THR A 185 -6.46 -3.42 -1.29
N MET A 186 -6.34 -4.52 -0.55
CA MET A 186 -5.51 -5.65 -0.95
C MET A 186 -6.31 -6.95 -0.83
N GLY A 187 -7.42 -7.03 -1.55
CA GLY A 187 -8.05 -8.31 -1.82
C GLY A 187 -7.31 -8.99 -2.97
N PHE A 188 -6.36 -9.88 -2.71
CA PHE A 188 -5.88 -10.77 -3.79
C PHE A 188 -6.79 -12.00 -3.82
N LYS A 189 -7.16 -12.40 -5.04
CA LYS A 189 -8.03 -13.56 -5.27
C LYS A 189 -7.15 -14.82 -5.36
N ASP A 190 -7.52 -15.87 -4.62
CA ASP A 190 -6.97 -17.21 -4.82
C ASP A 190 -7.36 -17.69 -6.24
N PRO A 191 -6.39 -18.04 -7.11
CA PRO A 191 -6.69 -18.56 -8.44
C PRO A 191 -7.54 -19.85 -8.44
N ASN A 192 -7.66 -20.54 -7.30
CA ASN A 192 -8.48 -21.75 -7.17
C ASN A 192 -9.92 -21.51 -6.72
N ASN A 193 -10.30 -20.27 -6.38
CA ASN A 193 -11.67 -19.97 -5.98
C ASN A 193 -12.43 -19.30 -7.15
N SER A 194 -13.03 -20.14 -7.98
CA SER A 194 -13.96 -19.74 -9.03
C SER A 194 -15.39 -19.64 -8.47
N ASP A 195 -15.83 -18.42 -8.18
CA ASP A 195 -17.22 -18.01 -8.36
C ASP A 195 -17.36 -17.35 -9.74
#